data_AF-A0A5C3KIA6-F1
#
_entry.id   AF-A0A5C3KIA6-F1
#
_cell.length_a   1.000
_cell.length_b   1.000
_cell.length_c   1.000
_cell.angle_alpha   90.00
_cell.angle_beta   90.00
_cell.angle_gamma   90.00
#
_symmetry.space_group_name_H-M   'P 1'
#
loop_
_entity.id
_entity.type
_entity.pdbx_description
1 polymer ?
#
loop_
_entity_poly.entity_id
_entity_poly.type
_entity_poly.pdbx_seq_one_letter_code
_entity_poly.pdbx_strand_id
1 'polypeptide(L)'
;VINRAAAAYELELKKPAKFRRGSRAIAKDFEKSYFESTGVQIKIHHTTVAARAAGRKSRKEAAQAQEWLLPEEAELVIKHVTQCADQGFSLTHRRLKEDVDQILGARLGDDFPEEGIGKNWTHRFVERNSDRL
;
A
#
# COMPACT_ATOMS: atom_id res chain seq x y z
N VAL A 1 -8.70 7.80 -7.58
CA VAL A 1 -10.03 8.48 -7.55
C VAL A 1 -10.58 8.64 -6.13
N ILE A 2 -10.73 7.56 -5.35
CA ILE A 2 -11.33 7.60 -4.00
C ILE A 2 -10.68 8.63 -3.07
N ASN A 3 -9.34 8.70 -3.02
CA ASN A 3 -8.64 9.67 -2.17
C ASN A 3 -8.93 11.13 -2.57
N ARG A 4 -9.08 11.41 -3.88
CA ARG A 4 -9.45 12.75 -4.38
C ARG A 4 -10.89 13.10 -4.00
N ALA A 5 -11.81 12.14 -4.10
CA ALA A 5 -13.19 12.31 -3.67
C ALA A 5 -13.30 12.56 -2.14
N ALA A 6 -12.48 11.86 -1.34
CA ALA A 6 -12.43 12.07 0.11
C ALA A 6 -11.92 13.48 0.46
N ALA A 7 -10.83 13.95 -0.16
CA ALA A 7 -10.32 15.30 0.04
C ALA A 7 -11.35 16.38 -0.35
N ALA A 8 -12.09 16.18 -1.45
CA ALA A 8 -13.18 17.07 -1.83
C ALA A 8 -14.30 17.09 -0.78
N TYR A 9 -14.63 15.95 -0.18
CA TYR A 9 -15.62 15.87 0.89
C TYR A 9 -15.14 16.52 2.19
N GLU A 10 -13.86 16.41 2.54
CA GLU A 10 -13.28 17.14 3.68
C GLU A 10 -13.41 18.66 3.53
N LEU A 11 -13.21 19.19 2.33
CA LEU A 11 -13.43 20.61 2.03
C LEU A 11 -14.90 21.01 2.17
N GLU A 12 -15.82 20.15 1.75
CA GLU A 12 -17.26 20.36 1.92
C GLU A 12 -17.69 20.33 3.40
N LEU A 13 -17.06 19.48 4.23
CA LEU A 13 -17.31 19.44 5.67
C LEU A 13 -16.96 20.76 6.38
N LYS A 14 -16.01 21.54 5.85
CA LYS A 14 -15.66 22.87 6.38
C LYS A 14 -16.70 23.94 6.04
N LYS A 15 -17.58 23.69 5.06
CA LYS A 15 -18.64 24.62 4.69
C LYS A 15 -19.80 24.60 5.71
N PRO A 16 -20.51 25.73 5.86
CA PRO A 16 -21.76 25.76 6.63
C PRO A 16 -22.77 24.77 6.07
N ALA A 17 -23.54 24.13 6.96
CA ALA A 17 -24.41 22.99 6.63
C ALA A 17 -25.37 23.24 5.46
N LYS A 18 -25.85 24.48 5.30
CA LYS A 18 -26.75 24.91 4.22
C LYS A 18 -26.17 24.75 2.81
N PHE A 19 -24.85 24.83 2.67
CA PHE A 19 -24.16 24.78 1.37
C PHE A 19 -23.33 23.51 1.19
N ARG A 20 -23.36 22.61 2.17
CA ARG A 20 -22.54 21.40 2.19
C ARG A 20 -23.13 20.34 1.27
N ARG A 21 -22.31 19.83 0.35
CA ARG A 21 -22.64 18.66 -0.45
C ARG A 21 -22.43 17.38 0.36
N GLY A 22 -23.38 16.46 0.28
CA GLY A 22 -23.27 15.15 0.91
C GLY A 22 -22.28 14.23 0.18
N SER A 23 -21.70 13.27 0.90
CA SER A 23 -20.75 12.29 0.36
C SER A 23 -21.26 11.52 -0.86
N ARG A 24 -22.59 11.32 -0.98
CA ARG A 24 -23.23 10.66 -2.13
C ARG A 24 -23.20 11.50 -3.41
N ALA A 25 -23.38 12.82 -3.30
CA ALA A 25 -23.29 13.71 -4.45
C ALA A 25 -21.86 13.74 -5.00
N ILE A 26 -20.88 13.88 -4.09
CA ILE A 26 -19.46 13.88 -4.44
C ILE A 26 -19.05 12.55 -5.06
N ALA A 27 -19.48 11.41 -4.51
CA ALA A 27 -19.17 10.11 -5.11
C ALA A 27 -19.64 10.03 -6.57
N LYS A 28 -20.88 10.45 -6.86
CA LYS A 28 -21.42 10.47 -8.23
C LYS A 28 -20.68 11.43 -9.16
N ASP A 29 -20.34 12.63 -8.68
CA ASP A 29 -19.60 13.62 -9.45
C ASP A 29 -18.23 13.05 -9.88
N PHE A 30 -17.55 12.35 -8.98
CA PHE A 30 -16.26 11.71 -9.26
C PHE A 30 -16.37 10.45 -10.12
N GLU A 31 -17.44 9.64 -9.99
CA GLU A 31 -17.73 8.55 -10.93
C GLU A 31 -17.89 9.08 -12.36
N LYS A 32 -18.67 10.17 -12.52
CA LYS A 32 -18.92 10.80 -13.82
C LYS A 32 -17.63 11.40 -14.40
N SER A 33 -16.90 12.18 -13.62
CA SER A 33 -15.64 12.79 -14.07
C SER A 33 -14.58 11.74 -14.44
N TYR A 34 -14.54 10.60 -13.73
CA TYR A 34 -13.64 9.50 -14.07
C TYR A 34 -14.04 8.82 -15.38
N PHE A 35 -15.34 8.62 -15.62
CA PHE A 35 -15.84 8.10 -16.88
C PHE A 35 -15.55 9.03 -18.05
N GLU A 36 -15.80 10.34 -17.89
CA GLU A 36 -15.52 11.34 -18.92
C GLU A 36 -14.03 11.41 -19.31
N SER A 37 -13.12 11.14 -18.37
CA SER A 37 -11.67 11.21 -18.62
C SER A 37 -11.03 9.90 -19.08
N THR A 38 -11.55 8.75 -18.65
CA THR A 38 -10.91 7.44 -18.92
C THR A 38 -11.76 6.51 -19.77
N GLY A 39 -13.04 6.80 -19.98
CA GLY A 39 -14.01 5.90 -20.60
C GLY A 39 -14.41 4.71 -19.72
N VAL A 40 -13.83 4.57 -18.53
CA VAL A 40 -14.08 3.44 -17.62
C VAL A 40 -15.11 3.84 -16.57
N GLN A 41 -16.20 3.07 -16.49
CA GLN A 41 -17.20 3.26 -15.45
C GLN A 41 -16.74 2.60 -14.16
N ILE A 42 -16.71 3.38 -13.07
CA ILE A 42 -16.40 2.89 -11.73
C ILE A 42 -17.57 3.16 -10.79
N LYS A 43 -17.69 2.35 -9.74
CA LYS A 43 -18.66 2.55 -8.66
C LYS A 43 -17.92 2.89 -7.36
N ILE A 44 -18.22 4.04 -6.78
CA ILE A 44 -17.66 4.57 -5.55
C ILE A 44 -18.77 4.58 -4.49
N HIS A 45 -18.65 3.73 -3.48
CA HIS A 45 -19.61 3.74 -2.38
C HIS A 45 -19.43 4.99 -1.51
N HIS A 46 -20.51 5.77 -1.31
CA HIS A 46 -20.45 7.04 -0.59
C HIS A 46 -19.94 6.91 0.86
N THR A 47 -20.20 5.78 1.53
CA THR A 47 -19.66 5.53 2.88
C THR A 47 -18.14 5.34 2.86
N THR A 48 -17.56 4.86 1.76
CA THR A 48 -16.10 4.74 1.62
C THR A 48 -15.46 6.12 1.51
N VAL A 49 -16.09 7.05 0.79
CA VAL A 49 -15.63 8.46 0.71
C VAL A 49 -15.70 9.11 2.09
N ALA A 50 -16.81 8.95 2.80
CA ALA A 50 -16.97 9.50 4.15
C ALA A 50 -15.99 8.89 5.16
N ALA A 51 -15.82 7.56 5.15
CA ALA A 51 -14.88 6.89 6.03
C ALA A 51 -13.42 7.28 5.73
N ARG A 52 -13.07 7.42 4.44
CA ARG A 52 -11.74 7.87 4.02
C ARG A 52 -11.47 9.31 4.48
N ALA A 53 -12.45 10.21 4.34
CA ALA A 53 -12.37 11.59 4.83
C ALA A 53 -12.27 11.68 6.37
N ALA A 54 -12.81 10.69 7.09
CA ALA A 54 -12.65 10.55 8.53
C ALA A 54 -11.30 9.92 8.93
N GLY A 55 -10.40 9.66 7.97
CA GLY A 55 -9.05 9.13 8.23
C GLY A 55 -8.91 7.61 8.11
N ARG A 56 -9.92 6.87 7.61
CA ARG A 56 -9.79 5.42 7.42
C ARG A 56 -8.76 5.10 6.34
N LYS A 57 -7.66 4.45 6.72
CA LYS A 57 -6.61 3.98 5.81
C LYS A 57 -7.14 2.99 4.77
N SER A 58 -6.51 2.98 3.60
CA SER A 58 -6.79 1.99 2.55
C SER A 58 -6.32 0.62 2.99
N ARG A 59 -6.87 -0.46 2.41
CA ARG A 59 -6.34 -1.80 2.67
C ARG A 59 -4.86 -1.89 2.33
N LYS A 60 -4.43 -1.21 1.26
CA LYS A 60 -3.04 -1.15 0.83
C LYS A 60 -2.17 -0.38 1.84
N GLU A 61 -2.63 0.78 2.32
CA GLU A 61 -1.93 1.59 3.32
C GLU A 61 -1.85 0.88 4.69
N ALA A 62 -2.92 0.20 5.09
CA ALA A 62 -2.96 -0.58 6.32
C ALA A 62 -2.03 -1.80 6.22
N ALA A 63 -2.02 -2.49 5.07
CA ALA A 63 -1.09 -3.59 4.82
C ALA A 63 0.36 -3.10 4.82
N GLN A 64 0.66 -1.99 4.16
CA GLN A 64 2.00 -1.39 4.12
C GLN A 64 2.51 -1.03 5.52
N ALA A 65 1.64 -0.51 6.39
CA ALA A 65 1.99 -0.21 7.78
C ALA A 65 2.27 -1.47 8.64
N GLN A 66 1.87 -2.65 8.17
CA GLN A 66 2.13 -3.93 8.82
C GLN A 66 3.29 -4.70 8.16
N GLU A 67 3.94 -4.11 7.16
CA GLU A 67 5.10 -4.74 6.51
C GLU A 67 6.33 -4.67 7.40
N TRP A 68 7.13 -5.73 7.34
CA TRP A 68 8.41 -5.79 8.04
C TRP A 68 9.40 -4.76 7.50
N LEU A 69 9.52 -4.66 6.17
CA LEU A 69 10.46 -3.80 5.49
C LEU A 69 9.87 -2.42 5.24
N LEU A 70 10.68 -1.38 5.49
CA LEU A 70 10.41 -0.05 4.98
C LEU A 70 10.50 -0.05 3.44
N PRO A 71 9.85 0.90 2.74
CA PRO A 71 9.93 0.96 1.28
C PRO A 71 11.37 1.03 0.75
N GLU A 72 12.25 1.74 1.46
CA GLU A 72 13.67 1.86 1.12
C GLU A 72 14.42 0.54 1.29
N GLU A 73 14.14 -0.19 2.38
CA GLU A 73 14.74 -1.52 2.62
C GLU A 73 14.24 -2.54 1.61
N ALA A 74 12.94 -2.52 1.29
CA ALA A 74 12.35 -3.39 0.28
C ALA A 74 13.01 -3.18 -1.09
N GLU A 75 13.29 -1.92 -1.46
CA GLU A 75 13.96 -1.59 -2.72
C GLU A 75 15.40 -2.12 -2.76
N LEU A 76 16.13 -2.00 -1.64
CA LEU A 76 17.49 -2.56 -1.51
C LEU A 76 17.49 -4.09 -1.63
N VAL A 77 16.54 -4.77 -0.98
CA VAL A 77 16.41 -6.23 -1.07
C VAL A 77 16.07 -6.66 -2.49
N ILE A 78 15.14 -5.99 -3.18
CA ILE A 78 14.81 -6.29 -4.58
C ILE A 78 16.05 -6.14 -5.45
N LYS A 79 16.76 -5.01 -5.34
CA LYS A 79 17.99 -4.78 -6.11
C LYS A 79 19.05 -5.84 -5.86
N HIS A 80 19.21 -6.26 -4.60
CA HIS A 80 20.15 -7.32 -4.25
C HIS A 80 19.77 -8.66 -4.88
N VAL A 81 18.50 -9.06 -4.80
CA VAL A 81 17.98 -10.29 -5.41
C VAL A 81 18.20 -10.27 -6.92
N THR A 82 17.85 -9.17 -7.59
CA THR A 82 18.05 -9.00 -9.05
C THR A 82 19.52 -9.08 -9.42
N GLN A 83 20.40 -8.40 -8.68
CA GLN A 83 21.84 -8.45 -8.94
C GLN A 83 22.40 -9.88 -8.81
N CYS A 84 21.98 -10.62 -7.78
CA CYS A 84 22.38 -12.01 -7.61
C CYS A 84 21.86 -12.90 -8.76
N ALA A 85 20.63 -12.68 -9.20
CA ALA A 85 20.05 -13.39 -10.35
C ALA A 85 20.79 -13.07 -11.67
N ASP A 86 21.12 -11.80 -11.93
CA ASP A 86 21.87 -11.36 -13.10
C ASP A 86 23.28 -11.97 -13.16
N GLN A 87 23.88 -12.25 -11.99
CA GLN A 87 25.16 -12.94 -11.87
C GLN A 87 25.05 -14.47 -12.01
N GLY A 88 23.84 -15.00 -12.22
CA GLY A 88 23.58 -16.43 -12.35
C GLY A 88 23.41 -17.17 -11.00
N PHE A 89 23.27 -16.43 -9.90
CA PHE A 89 23.13 -16.97 -8.54
C PHE A 89 21.82 -16.51 -7.89
N SER A 90 20.68 -16.99 -8.39
CA SER A 90 19.37 -16.67 -7.79
C SER A 90 19.33 -17.06 -6.32
N LEU A 91 18.89 -16.14 -5.45
CA LEU A 91 18.77 -16.41 -4.02
C LEU A 91 17.67 -17.44 -3.74
N THR A 92 17.98 -18.39 -2.86
CA THR A 92 16.97 -19.30 -2.33
C THR A 92 16.10 -18.57 -1.30
N HIS A 93 14.86 -19.04 -1.08
CA HIS A 93 13.99 -18.51 -0.02
C HIS A 93 14.66 -18.48 1.36
N ARG A 94 15.56 -19.42 1.64
CA ARG A 94 16.32 -19.43 2.90
C ARG A 94 17.31 -18.27 2.97
N ARG A 95 18.11 -18.04 1.91
CA ARG A 95 19.09 -16.95 1.87
C ARG A 95 18.41 -15.58 1.95
N LEU A 96 17.33 -15.40 1.18
CA LEU A 96 16.52 -14.18 1.25
C LEU A 96 15.98 -13.93 2.67
N LYS A 97 15.58 -14.99 3.39
CA LYS A 97 15.18 -14.86 4.80
C LYS A 97 16.34 -14.39 5.68
N GLU A 98 17.50 -15.04 5.58
CA GLU A 98 18.70 -14.71 6.35
C GLU A 98 19.10 -13.23 6.14
N ASP A 99 19.13 -12.76 4.90
CA ASP A 99 19.51 -11.38 4.56
C ASP A 99 18.51 -10.37 5.14
N VAL A 100 17.21 -10.65 5.02
CA VAL A 100 16.15 -9.78 5.55
C VAL A 100 16.13 -9.77 7.09
N ASP A 101 16.30 -10.93 7.72
CA ASP A 101 16.39 -11.03 9.18
C ASP A 101 17.60 -10.24 9.71
N GLN A 102 18.73 -10.24 8.99
CA GLN A 102 19.90 -9.45 9.36
C GLN A 102 19.63 -7.95 9.27
N ILE A 103 18.97 -7.49 8.19
CA ILE A 103 18.58 -6.09 8.03
C ILE A 103 17.63 -5.66 9.16
N LEU A 104 16.60 -6.47 9.43
CA LEU A 104 15.59 -6.17 10.43
C LEU A 104 16.17 -6.24 11.85
N GLY A 105 17.00 -7.22 12.16
CA GLY A 105 17.70 -7.32 13.44
C GLY A 105 18.61 -6.12 13.70
N ALA A 106 19.31 -5.63 12.66
CA ALA A 106 20.13 -4.43 12.78
C ALA A 106 19.30 -3.15 13.04
N ARG A 107 18.09 -3.04 12.46
CA ARG A 107 17.22 -1.86 12.64
C ARG A 107 16.38 -1.91 13.91
N LEU A 108 15.78 -3.06 14.21
CA LEU A 108 14.81 -3.23 15.28
C LEU A 108 15.45 -3.72 16.59
N GLY A 109 16.64 -4.32 16.54
CA GLY A 109 17.33 -4.83 17.73
C GLY A 109 16.45 -5.82 18.50
N ASP A 110 16.28 -5.55 19.80
CA ASP A 110 15.51 -6.40 20.72
C ASP A 110 14.00 -6.46 20.40
N ASP A 111 13.47 -5.50 19.62
CA ASP A 111 12.08 -5.54 19.15
C ASP A 111 11.86 -6.55 18.00
N PHE A 112 12.94 -7.09 17.43
CA PHE A 112 12.85 -8.10 16.38
C PHE A 112 12.62 -9.50 16.97
N PRO A 113 11.63 -10.26 16.48
CA PRO A 113 11.41 -11.62 16.97
C PRO A 113 12.61 -12.55 16.75
N GLU A 114 12.96 -13.36 17.75
CA GLU A 114 14.05 -14.34 17.65
C GLU A 114 13.85 -15.37 16.52
N GLU A 115 12.60 -15.69 16.19
CA GLU A 115 12.27 -16.60 15.07
C GLU A 115 12.52 -15.97 13.68
N GLY A 116 12.74 -14.65 13.65
CA GLY A 116 12.86 -13.84 12.44
C GLY A 116 11.52 -13.62 11.73
N ILE A 117 11.59 -13.30 10.44
CA ILE A 117 10.39 -13.15 9.63
C ILE A 117 9.67 -14.50 9.43
N GLY A 118 8.34 -14.47 9.39
CA GLY A 118 7.54 -15.68 9.26
C GLY A 118 7.85 -16.50 8.00
N LYS A 119 7.69 -17.83 8.08
CA LYS A 119 8.08 -18.80 7.03
C LYS A 119 7.51 -18.50 5.63
N ASN A 120 6.29 -17.98 5.56
CA ASN A 120 5.62 -17.66 4.29
C ASN A 120 5.93 -16.26 3.76
N TRP A 121 6.72 -15.47 4.48
CA TRP A 121 7.02 -14.09 4.11
C TRP A 121 7.78 -14.02 2.79
N THR A 122 8.81 -14.85 2.61
CA THR A 122 9.65 -14.83 1.39
C THR A 122 8.85 -15.21 0.15
N HIS A 123 7.92 -16.17 0.25
CA HIS A 123 7.00 -16.49 -0.84
C HIS A 123 6.13 -15.29 -1.22
N ARG A 124 5.49 -14.66 -0.22
CA ARG A 124 4.65 -13.46 -0.45
C ARG A 124 5.44 -12.29 -0.99
N PHE A 125 6.70 -12.14 -0.57
CA PHE A 125 7.59 -11.10 -1.05
C PHE A 125 7.91 -11.28 -2.54
N VAL A 126 8.26 -12.50 -2.96
CA VAL A 126 8.54 -12.81 -4.37
C VAL A 126 7.27 -12.62 -5.22
N GLU A 127 6.15 -13.21 -4.79
CA GLU A 127 4.86 -13.10 -5.50
C GLU A 127 4.42 -11.64 -5.69
N ARG A 128 4.59 -10.80 -4.66
CA ARG A 128 4.25 -9.38 -4.74
C ARG A 128 5.15 -8.59 -5.68
N ASN A 129 6.39 -9.02 -5.85
CA ASN A 129 7.39 -8.35 -6.66
C ASN A 129 7.70 -9.10 -7.96
N SER A 130 6.84 -10.02 -8.40
CA SER A 130 7.05 -10.86 -9.59
C SER A 130 7.19 -10.06 -10.89
N ASP A 131 6.63 -8.85 -10.95
CA ASP A 131 6.80 -7.97 -12.10
C ASP A 131 8.21 -7.37 -12.18
N ARG A 132 9.00 -7.50 -11.10
CA ARG A 132 10.32 -6.89 -10.91
C ARG A 132 11.45 -7.91 -10.68
N LEU A 133 11.11 -9.14 -10.30
CA LEU A 133 12.02 -10.26 -9.99
C LEU A 133 11.80 -11.39 -11.00
#